data_AF-A0A0R3T577-F1
#
_entry.id   AF-A0A0R3T577-F1
#
_cell.length_a   1.000
_cell.length_b   1.000
_cell.length_c   1.000
_cell.angle_alpha   90.00
_cell.angle_beta   90.00
_cell.angle_gamma   90.00
#
_symmetry.space_group_name_H-M   'P 1'
#
loop_
_entity.id
_entity.type
_entity.pdbx_description
1 polymer ?
#
loop_
_entity_poly.entity_id
_entity_poly.type
_entity_poly.pdbx_seq_one_letter_code
_entity_poly.pdbx_strand_id
1 'polypeptide(L)' 'MAKSKNHSTHHQNRKNHRNGIRRPPKQRFPSLKGVDPKFLRNMRFAKKHNKKVRATPVTTAPPATNTPVAAEKS' A
#
# COMPACT_ATOMS: atom_id res chain seq x y z
N MET A 1 -15.72 -36.89 -44.32
CA MET A 1 -15.05 -36.05 -43.30
C MET A 1 -15.54 -36.47 -41.92
N ALA A 2 -14.69 -37.05 -41.08
CA ALA A 2 -15.10 -37.42 -39.72
C ALA A 2 -15.03 -36.18 -38.81
N LYS A 3 -16.09 -35.91 -38.04
CA LYS A 3 -16.13 -34.76 -37.13
C LYS A 3 -15.23 -35.03 -35.91
N SER A 4 -14.43 -34.04 -35.51
CA SER A 4 -13.62 -34.05 -34.29
C SER A 4 -14.28 -33.24 -33.18
N LYS A 5 -13.71 -33.28 -31.96
CA LYS A 5 -14.17 -32.46 -30.84
C LYS A 5 -13.79 -30.99 -31.07
N ASN A 6 -14.75 -30.09 -30.85
CA ASN A 6 -14.60 -28.66 -31.14
C ASN A 6 -13.96 -27.85 -30.00
N HIS A 7 -14.06 -28.28 -28.73
CA HIS A 7 -13.51 -27.56 -27.57
C HIS A 7 -13.29 -28.47 -26.35
N SER A 8 -12.29 -28.17 -25.51
CA SER A 8 -12.04 -28.86 -24.23
C SER A 8 -11.20 -28.04 -23.24
N THR A 9 -11.62 -28.01 -21.98
CA THR A 9 -10.88 -27.41 -20.85
C THR A 9 -10.24 -28.47 -19.94
N HIS A 10 -10.28 -29.76 -20.33
CA HIS A 10 -9.96 -30.92 -19.48
C HIS A 10 -8.60 -30.84 -18.75
N HIS A 11 -7.53 -30.38 -19.43
CA HIS A 11 -6.20 -30.30 -18.84
C HIS A 11 -5.83 -28.88 -18.37
N GLN A 12 -6.67 -27.88 -18.57
CA GLN A 12 -6.28 -26.49 -18.28
C GLN A 12 -6.02 -26.30 -16.78
N ASN A 13 -6.89 -26.84 -15.92
CA ASN A 13 -6.73 -26.74 -14.47
C ASN A 13 -5.39 -27.31 -13.98
N ARG A 14 -5.07 -28.54 -14.39
CA ARG A 14 -3.81 -29.20 -14.01
C ARG A 14 -2.56 -28.47 -14.52
N LYS A 15 -2.60 -27.85 -15.70
CA LYS A 15 -1.50 -27.00 -16.18
C LYS A 15 -1.36 -25.72 -15.37
N ASN A 16 -2.46 -25.05 -15.08
CA ASN A 16 -2.46 -23.79 -14.30
C ASN A 16 -1.92 -24.01 -12.88
N HIS A 17 -2.23 -25.16 -12.27
CA HIS A 17 -1.74 -25.51 -10.94
C HIS A 17 -0.33 -26.12 -10.92
N ARG A 18 0.22 -26.57 -12.06
CA ARG A 18 1.61 -27.11 -12.12
C ARG A 18 2.63 -26.09 -11.62
N ASN A 19 2.46 -24.82 -11.97
CA ASN A 19 3.29 -23.71 -11.51
C ASN A 19 2.69 -22.97 -10.30
N GLY A 20 1.47 -23.35 -9.91
CA GLY A 20 0.68 -22.71 -8.87
C GLY A 20 0.07 -21.37 -9.30
N ILE A 21 -1.23 -21.19 -9.08
CA ILE A 21 -1.90 -19.91 -9.29
C ILE A 21 -1.57 -19.00 -8.09
N ARG A 22 -0.60 -18.10 -8.26
CA ARG A 22 -0.16 -17.18 -7.20
C ARG A 22 -1.03 -15.92 -7.18
N ARG A 23 -1.33 -15.43 -5.99
CA ARG A 23 -1.98 -14.12 -5.81
C ARG A 23 -1.00 -13.01 -6.18
N PRO A 24 -1.46 -11.87 -6.73
CA PRO A 24 -0.60 -10.72 -6.95
C PRO A 24 -0.03 -10.22 -5.61
N PRO A 25 1.24 -9.79 -5.57
CA PRO A 25 1.87 -9.32 -4.35
C PRO A 25 1.21 -8.02 -3.86
N LYS A 26 0.88 -7.95 -2.57
CA LYS A 26 0.38 -6.73 -1.93
C LYS A 26 1.57 -5.90 -1.45
N GLN A 27 1.70 -4.68 -1.96
CA GLN A 27 2.71 -3.72 -1.52
C GLN A 27 2.12 -2.78 -0.46
N ARG A 28 2.93 -2.37 0.53
CA ARG A 28 2.50 -1.43 1.59
C ARG A 28 2.05 -0.08 1.02
N PHE A 29 2.70 0.39 -0.05
CA PHE A 29 2.40 1.65 -0.72
C PHE A 29 2.12 1.42 -2.21
N PRO A 30 0.85 1.46 -2.66
CA PRO A 30 0.51 1.31 -4.06
C PRO A 30 0.79 2.60 -4.87
N SER A 31 0.83 2.47 -6.19
CA SER A 31 0.91 3.63 -7.09
C SER A 31 -0.38 4.47 -7.04
N LEU A 32 -0.25 5.79 -7.20
CA LEU A 32 -1.40 6.71 -7.27
C LEU A 32 -1.91 6.93 -8.71
N LYS A 33 -1.65 5.98 -9.62
CA LYS A 33 -2.12 6.05 -11.01
C LYS A 33 -3.65 5.89 -11.03
N GLY A 34 -4.35 6.80 -11.72
CA GLY A 34 -5.81 6.81 -11.81
C GLY A 34 -6.53 7.59 -10.71
N VAL A 35 -5.79 8.18 -9.76
CA VAL A 35 -6.36 9.13 -8.78
C VAL A 35 -6.63 10.48 -9.46
N ASP A 36 -7.67 11.18 -9.02
CA ASP A 36 -8.08 12.49 -9.54
C ASP A 36 -6.87 13.46 -9.70
N PRO A 37 -6.65 14.00 -10.92
CA PRO A 37 -5.59 14.96 -11.17
C PRO A 37 -5.64 16.21 -10.27
N LYS A 38 -6.83 16.71 -9.91
CA LYS A 38 -6.95 17.91 -9.06
C LYS A 38 -6.43 17.62 -7.65
N PHE A 39 -6.83 16.49 -7.06
CA PHE A 39 -6.29 16.01 -5.80
C PHE A 39 -4.77 15.80 -5.85
N LEU A 40 -4.26 15.14 -6.90
CA LEU A 40 -2.82 14.87 -7.05
C LEU A 40 -2.00 16.16 -7.14
N ARG A 41 -2.50 17.18 -7.85
CA ARG A 41 -1.84 18.50 -7.93
C ARG A 41 -1.70 19.11 -6.54
N ASN A 42 -2.78 19.16 -5.76
CA ASN A 42 -2.75 19.70 -4.41
C ASN A 42 -1.80 18.91 -3.49
N MET A 43 -1.90 17.58 -3.47
CA MET A 43 -1.03 16.74 -2.64
C MET A 43 0.46 16.93 -3.00
N ARG A 44 0.79 17.11 -4.28
CA ARG A 44 2.16 17.42 -4.73
C ARG A 44 2.63 18.78 -4.20
N PHE A 45 1.79 19.80 -4.24
CA PHE A 45 2.10 21.11 -3.67
C PHE A 45 2.29 21.06 -2.16
N ALA A 46 1.42 20.36 -1.42
CA ALA A 46 1.56 20.18 0.03
C ALA A 46 2.90 19.51 0.40
N LYS A 47 3.21 18.38 -0.25
CA LYS A 47 4.48 17.65 -0.04
C LYS A 47 5.70 18.52 -0.40
N LYS A 48 5.62 19.35 -1.44
CA LYS A 48 6.69 20.27 -1.86
C LYS A 48 7.01 21.32 -0.79
N HIS A 49 5.97 21.91 -0.17
CA HIS A 49 6.14 23.05 0.74
C HIS A 49 6.29 22.66 2.22
N ASN A 50 6.03 21.40 2.61
CA ASN A 50 6.25 20.91 3.98
C ASN A 50 7.69 21.06 4.50
N LYS A 51 8.69 21.17 3.62
CA LYS A 51 10.09 21.39 4.00
C LYS A 51 10.34 22.81 4.54
N LYS A 52 9.59 23.81 4.06
CA LYS A 52 9.76 25.21 4.47
C LYS A 52 9.24 25.49 5.88
N VAL A 53 8.16 24.81 6.28
CA VAL A 53 7.55 24.97 7.62
C VAL A 53 8.39 24.31 8.72
N ARG A 54 9.22 23.32 8.40
CA ARG A 54 10.13 22.67 9.37
C ARG A 54 11.32 23.53 9.80
N ALA A 55 11.63 24.61 9.09
CA ALA A 55 12.70 25.53 9.46
C ALA A 55 12.33 26.41 10.66
N THR A 56 11.03 26.58 10.94
CA THR A 56 10.53 27.06 12.23
C THR A 56 10.15 25.84 13.06
N PRO A 57 10.97 25.40 14.03
CA PRO A 57 10.55 24.33 14.94
C PRO A 57 9.36 24.86 15.74
N VAL A 58 8.14 24.53 15.32
CA VAL A 58 6.94 24.81 16.12
C VAL A 58 6.99 23.88 17.33
N THR A 59 7.19 24.51 18.49
CA THR A 59 7.14 23.99 19.86
C THR A 59 5.73 23.49 20.23
N THR A 60 5.06 22.74 19.37
CA THR A 60 3.69 22.24 19.60
C THR A 60 3.58 20.76 19.24
N ALA A 61 4.44 19.97 19.87
CA ALA A 61 4.10 18.62 20.26
C ALA A 61 4.66 18.42 21.66
N PRO A 62 3.84 18.31 22.73
CA PRO A 62 4.37 17.73 23.95
C PRO A 62 4.90 16.34 23.57
N PRO A 63 6.15 15.98 23.91
CA PRO A 63 6.59 14.61 23.74
C PRO A 63 5.67 13.78 24.62
N ALA A 64 4.92 12.85 24.03
CA ALA A 64 4.23 11.82 24.78
C ALA A 64 5.28 10.88 25.36
N THR A 65 5.99 11.32 26.40
CA THR A 65 6.74 10.46 27.30
C THR A 65 5.70 9.81 28.21
N ASN A 66 5.24 8.63 27.84
CA ASN A 66 4.65 7.71 28.79
C ASN A 66 5.79 7.25 29.72
N THR A 67 6.07 8.02 30.77
CA THR A 67 6.93 7.57 31.86
C THR A 67 6.04 6.73 32.78
N PRO A 68 6.22 5.40 32.90
CA PRO A 68 5.54 4.66 33.95
C PRO A 68 6.10 5.16 35.28
N VAL A 69 5.25 5.81 36.09
CA VAL A 69 5.56 6.11 37.49
C VAL A 69 5.79 4.77 38.17
N ALA A 70 7.07 4.43 38.36
CA ALA A 70 7.48 3.26 39.12
C ALA A 70 7.21 3.54 40.60
N ALA A 71 6.30 2.75 41.15
CA ALA A 71 6.25 2.24 42.51
C ALA A 71 6.51 3.25 43.66
N GLU A 72 5.39 3.66 44.24
CA GLU A 72 5.16 3.74 45.68
C GLU A 72 6.12 2.92 46.58
N LYS A 73 6.47 3.56 47.72
CA LYS A 73 6.77 3.01 49.06
C LYS A 73 8.21 2.57 49.37
N SER A 74 8.88 3.42 50.15
CA SER A 74 9.74 3.05 51.28
C SER A 74 9.24 3.76 52.53
#